data_AF-A0A8S3ITF5-F1
#
_entry.id   AF-A0A8S3ITF5-F1
#
_cell.length_a   1.000
_cell.length_b   1.000
_cell.length_c   1.000
_cell.angle_alpha   90.00
_cell.angle_beta   90.00
_cell.angle_gamma   90.00
#
_symmetry.space_group_name_H-M   'P 1'
#
loop_
_entity.id
_entity.type
_entity.pdbx_description
1 polymer ?
#
loop_
_entity_poly.entity_id
_entity_poly.type
_entity_poly.pdbx_seq_one_letter_code
_entity_poly.pdbx_strand_id
1 'polypeptide(L)'
;MTKDNNLLDSFQLNEISFAANSEKQIEVTFDIDANGILTVSAVDTNSKNGKEIIVKNGRECLTRKEIECMIADSEAYRREDRIRLDRIETKNKLESYCFEINTVINNEVSTHNITPFDYKKITNIIEEIFAWLQTNP
;
A
#
# COMPACT_ATOMS: atom_id res chain seq x y z
N MET A 1 -5.41 3.41 7.90
CA MET A 1 -6.70 3.75 7.28
C MET A 1 -7.75 2.67 7.40
N THR A 2 -7.38 1.39 7.44
CA THR A 2 -8.34 0.27 7.47
C THR A 2 -8.76 -0.16 8.88
N LYS A 3 -8.32 0.55 9.93
CA LYS A 3 -8.49 0.14 11.33
C LYS A 3 -9.94 0.24 11.82
N ASP A 4 -10.71 1.15 11.24
CA ASP A 4 -12.11 1.41 11.62
C ASP A 4 -13.11 0.60 10.77
N ASN A 5 -12.61 -0.23 9.84
CA ASN A 5 -13.42 -1.11 9.00
C ASN A 5 -13.59 -2.50 9.64
N ASN A 6 -14.66 -3.19 9.27
CA ASN A 6 -14.84 -4.60 9.64
C ASN A 6 -13.96 -5.51 8.77
N LEU A 7 -13.14 -6.37 9.40
CA LEU A 7 -12.31 -7.35 8.71
C LEU A 7 -13.14 -8.60 8.40
N LEU A 8 -13.42 -8.83 7.12
CA LEU A 8 -14.22 -9.97 6.69
C LEU A 8 -13.43 -11.28 6.68
N ASP A 9 -12.22 -11.27 6.11
CA ASP A 9 -11.28 -12.40 6.13
C ASP A 9 -9.88 -11.90 5.72
N SER A 10 -8.85 -12.73 5.91
CA SER A 10 -7.48 -12.43 5.49
C SER A 10 -6.75 -13.68 5.03
N PHE A 11 -5.96 -13.56 3.96
CA PHE A 11 -5.08 -14.62 3.50
C PHE A 11 -3.70 -14.07 3.14
N GLN A 12 -2.70 -14.95 3.19
CA GLN A 12 -1.32 -14.60 2.87
C GLN A 12 -0.87 -15.35 1.62
N LEU A 13 -0.51 -14.63 0.56
CA LEU A 13 0.13 -15.21 -0.62
C LEU A 13 1.61 -15.44 -0.32
N ASN A 14 2.00 -16.71 -0.18
CA ASN A 14 3.38 -17.12 0.06
C ASN A 14 4.06 -17.44 -1.28
N GLU A 15 5.40 -17.47 -1.32
CA GLU A 15 6.17 -17.84 -2.53
C GLU A 15 6.04 -16.87 -3.70
N ILE A 16 6.11 -15.57 -3.44
CA ILE A 16 6.16 -14.53 -4.49
C ILE A 16 7.53 -14.59 -5.17
N SER A 17 7.56 -14.66 -6.50
CA SER A 17 8.83 -14.66 -7.24
C SER A 17 9.54 -13.32 -7.09
N PHE A 18 10.75 -13.33 -6.54
CA PHE A 18 11.65 -12.18 -6.52
C PHE A 18 12.54 -12.25 -7.77
N ALA A 19 11.94 -12.10 -8.96
CA ALA A 19 12.74 -11.99 -10.17
C ALA A 19 13.57 -10.70 -10.13
N ALA A 20 14.86 -10.83 -10.45
CA ALA A 20 15.92 -9.90 -10.05
C ALA A 20 15.74 -8.44 -10.49
N ASN A 21 14.92 -8.14 -11.51
CA ASN A 21 14.83 -6.80 -12.11
C ASN A 21 13.42 -6.43 -12.62
N SER A 22 12.37 -7.17 -12.26
CA SER A 22 11.00 -6.90 -12.73
C SER A 22 10.10 -6.51 -11.57
N GLU A 23 9.31 -5.45 -11.74
CA GLU A 23 8.23 -5.10 -10.80
C GLU A 23 7.38 -6.33 -10.50
N LYS A 24 7.12 -6.56 -9.21
CA LYS A 24 6.22 -7.63 -8.79
C LYS A 24 4.80 -7.24 -9.16
N GLN A 25 4.23 -7.96 -10.13
CA GLN A 25 2.86 -7.78 -10.53
C GLN A 25 1.99 -8.80 -9.78
N ILE A 26 1.18 -8.30 -8.86
CA ILE A 26 0.15 -9.07 -8.17
C ILE A 26 -1.19 -8.56 -8.67
N GLU A 27 -1.95 -9.44 -9.31
CA GLU A 27 -3.31 -9.16 -9.72
C GLU A 27 -4.26 -9.61 -8.61
N VAL A 28 -5.09 -8.68 -8.12
CA VAL A 28 -6.11 -8.97 -7.11
C VAL A 28 -7.48 -8.73 -7.71
N THR A 29 -8.31 -9.77 -7.73
CA THR A 29 -9.67 -9.74 -8.29
C THR A 29 -10.69 -9.92 -7.17
N PHE A 30 -11.68 -9.04 -7.16
CA PHE A 30 -12.83 -9.08 -6.26
C PHE A 30 -14.08 -9.38 -7.09
N ASP A 31 -14.66 -10.56 -6.89
CA ASP A 31 -15.88 -10.99 -7.56
C ASP A 31 -17.03 -11.11 -6.56
N ILE A 32 -18.18 -10.54 -6.89
CA ILE A 32 -19.37 -10.59 -6.03
C ILE A 32 -20.49 -11.24 -6.83
N ASP A 33 -20.96 -12.39 -6.35
CA ASP A 33 -22.03 -13.12 -7.02
C ASP A 33 -23.43 -12.55 -6.68
N ALA A 34 -24.45 -13.04 -7.38
CA ALA A 34 -25.84 -12.63 -7.16
C ALA A 34 -26.39 -13.00 -5.77
N ASN A 35 -25.72 -13.89 -5.03
CA ASN A 35 -26.07 -14.28 -3.67
C ASN A 35 -25.36 -13.39 -2.62
N GLY A 36 -24.48 -12.47 -3.05
CA GLY A 36 -23.67 -11.63 -2.17
C GLY A 36 -22.48 -12.37 -1.55
N ILE A 37 -22.01 -13.44 -2.18
CA ILE A 37 -20.76 -14.12 -1.81
C ILE A 37 -19.62 -13.39 -2.51
N LEU A 38 -18.65 -12.93 -1.72
CA LEU A 38 -17.45 -12.26 -2.20
C LEU A 38 -16.33 -13.29 -2.36
N THR A 39 -15.84 -13.46 -3.58
CA THR A 39 -14.62 -14.21 -3.87
C THR A 39 -13.49 -13.21 -4.07
N VAL A 40 -12.42 -13.34 -3.28
CA VAL A 40 -11.21 -12.54 -3.46
C VAL A 40 -10.09 -13.47 -3.88
N SER A 41 -9.52 -13.24 -5.07
CA SER A 41 -8.37 -13.97 -5.56
C SER A 41 -7.18 -13.04 -5.74
N ALA A 42 -5.99 -13.50 -5.38
CA ALA A 42 -4.73 -12.82 -5.67
C ALA A 42 -3.78 -13.78 -6.37
N VAL A 43 -3.22 -13.34 -7.51
CA VAL A 43 -2.33 -14.14 -8.36
C VAL A 43 -1.07 -13.33 -8.65
N ASP A 44 0.10 -13.92 -8.41
CA ASP A 44 1.38 -13.39 -8.91
C ASP A 44 1.49 -13.73 -10.40
N THR A 45 1.50 -12.70 -11.24
CA THR A 45 1.45 -12.85 -12.71
C THR A 45 2.69 -13.57 -13.26
N ASN A 46 3.82 -13.54 -12.55
CA ASN A 46 5.07 -14.14 -12.99
C ASN A 46 5.15 -15.64 -12.63
N SER A 47 4.86 -15.98 -11.38
CA SER A 47 4.90 -17.38 -10.90
C SER A 47 3.63 -18.14 -11.24
N LYS A 48 2.54 -17.44 -11.58
CA LYS A 48 1.17 -17.96 -11.67
C LYS A 48 0.69 -18.62 -10.38
N ASN A 49 1.39 -18.38 -9.27
CA ASN A 49 0.97 -18.83 -7.97
C ASN A 49 -0.13 -17.90 -7.47
N GLY A 50 -1.22 -18.48 -6.97
CA GLY A 50 -2.38 -17.72 -6.54
C GLY A 50 -3.04 -18.33 -5.32
N LYS A 51 -3.76 -17.49 -4.60
CA LYS A 51 -4.65 -17.90 -3.51
C LYS A 51 -5.98 -17.18 -3.66
N GLU A 52 -7.02 -17.86 -3.22
CA GLU A 52 -8.37 -17.31 -3.18
C GLU A 52 -9.03 -17.61 -1.84
N ILE A 53 -9.93 -16.72 -1.44
CA ILE A 53 -10.82 -16.87 -0.31
C ILE A 53 -12.25 -16.62 -0.76
N ILE A 54 -13.19 -17.32 -0.12
CA ILE A 54 -14.61 -17.19 -0.38
C ILE A 54 -15.27 -16.70 0.89
N VAL A 55 -15.62 -15.42 0.91
CA VAL A 55 -16.33 -14.76 2.00
C VAL A 55 -17.82 -14.94 1.78
N LYS A 56 -18.41 -15.86 2.54
CA LYS A 56 -19.85 -16.12 2.50
C LYS A 56 -20.59 -15.13 3.40
N ASN A 57 -21.78 -14.73 2.96
CA ASN A 57 -22.69 -13.90 3.74
C ASN A 57 -23.21 -14.71 4.96
N GLY A 58 -22.54 -14.60 6.10
CA GLY A 58 -22.83 -15.32 7.35
C GLY A 58 -23.54 -14.47 8.41
N ARG A 59 -23.87 -15.06 9.57
CA ARG A 59 -24.68 -14.44 10.65
C ARG A 59 -24.11 -13.14 11.27
N GLU A 60 -22.90 -12.72 10.91
CA GLU A 60 -22.27 -11.45 11.30
C GLU A 60 -22.55 -10.32 10.29
N CYS A 61 -23.57 -10.47 9.44
CA CYS A 61 -24.06 -9.38 8.60
C CYS A 61 -24.54 -8.21 9.46
N LEU A 62 -24.07 -7.02 9.11
CA LEU A 62 -24.57 -5.77 9.67
C LEU A 62 -26.09 -5.68 9.42
N THR A 63 -26.82 -5.34 10.46
CA THR A 63 -28.23 -4.99 10.34
C THR A 63 -28.37 -3.71 9.52
N ARG A 64 -29.54 -3.50 8.91
CA ARG A 64 -29.81 -2.28 8.14
C ARG A 64 -29.56 -1.00 8.95
N LYS A 65 -29.86 -1.03 10.25
CA LYS A 65 -29.61 0.09 11.17
C LYS A 65 -28.10 0.33 11.36
N GLU A 66 -27.31 -0.72 11.52
CA GLU A 66 -25.85 -0.59 11.63
C GLU A 66 -25.24 -0.07 10.33
N ILE A 67 -25.74 -0.54 9.18
CA ILE A 67 -25.31 -0.01 7.86
C ILE A 67 -25.60 1.49 7.76
N GLU A 68 -26.81 1.93 8.11
CA GLU A 68 -27.19 3.34 8.08
C GLU A 68 -26.34 4.19 9.05
N CYS A 69 -26.06 3.69 10.26
CA CYS A 69 -25.14 4.35 11.19
C CYS A 69 -23.71 4.45 10.62
N MET A 70 -23.17 3.37 10.04
CA MET A 70 -21.83 3.38 9.45
C MET A 70 -21.72 4.34 8.27
N ILE A 71 -22.77 4.49 7.45
CA ILE A 71 -22.80 5.49 6.37
C ILE A 71 -22.76 6.90 6.97
N ALA A 72 -23.57 7.19 7.98
CA ALA A 72 -23.61 8.50 8.62
C ALA A 72 -22.27 8.86 9.28
N ASP A 73 -21.65 7.91 10.00
CA ASP A 73 -20.34 8.10 10.62
C ASP A 73 -19.26 8.34 9.55
N SER A 74 -19.27 7.55 8.47
CA SER A 74 -18.34 7.72 7.33
C SER A 74 -18.44 9.11 6.72
N GLU A 75 -19.65 9.67 6.58
CA GLU A 75 -19.84 11.03 6.07
C GLU A 75 -19.34 12.10 7.04
N ALA A 76 -19.58 11.93 8.34
CA ALA A 76 -19.13 12.85 9.38
C ALA A 76 -17.59 12.91 9.47
N TYR A 77 -16.93 11.75 9.40
CA TYR A 77 -15.47 11.64 9.50
C TYR A 77 -14.73 11.81 8.18
N ARG A 78 -15.44 11.82 7.04
CA ARG A 78 -14.85 11.95 5.69
C ARG A 78 -13.78 13.03 5.57
N ARG A 79 -13.98 14.19 6.20
CA ARG A 79 -13.02 15.30 6.15
C ARG A 79 -11.73 14.97 6.91
N GLU A 80 -11.85 14.39 8.10
CA GLU A 80 -10.70 14.01 8.92
C GLU A 80 -9.91 12.88 8.28
N ASP A 81 -10.62 11.87 7.74
CA ASP A 81 -9.98 10.76 7.03
C ASP A 81 -9.29 11.22 5.76
N ARG A 82 -9.85 12.22 5.05
CA ARG A 82 -9.17 12.85 3.92
C ARG A 82 -7.88 13.56 4.33
N ILE A 83 -7.85 14.23 5.48
CA ILE A 83 -6.62 14.88 5.99
C ILE A 83 -5.59 13.82 6.38
N ARG A 84 -6.02 12.72 7.01
CA ARG A 84 -5.14 11.58 7.34
C ARG A 84 -4.57 10.92 6.08
N LEU A 85 -5.43 10.70 5.07
CA LEU A 85 -5.05 10.23 3.74
C LEU A 85 -3.96 11.10 3.13
N ASP A 86 -4.21 12.41 3.05
CA ASP A 86 -3.31 13.36 2.40
C ASP A 86 -1.94 13.41 3.11
N ARG A 87 -1.93 13.34 4.45
CA ARG A 87 -0.70 13.21 5.23
C ARG A 87 0.08 11.95 4.88
N ILE A 88 -0.58 10.79 4.83
CA ILE A 88 0.07 9.51 4.49
C ILE A 88 0.56 9.53 3.04
N GLU A 89 -0.24 10.04 2.11
CA GLU A 89 0.12 10.12 0.70
C GLU A 89 1.32 11.05 0.49
N THR A 90 1.33 12.21 1.15
CA THR A 90 2.46 13.15 1.11
C THR A 90 3.72 12.52 1.70
N LYS A 91 3.59 11.77 2.80
CA LYS A 91 4.70 11.01 3.39
C LYS A 91 5.27 9.99 2.39
N ASN A 92 4.40 9.16 1.82
CA ASN A 92 4.78 8.13 0.85
C ASN A 92 5.40 8.74 -0.41
N LYS A 93 4.91 9.91 -0.86
CA LYS A 93 5.50 10.67 -1.97
C LYS A 93 6.93 11.12 -1.64
N LEU A 94 7.17 11.65 -0.45
CA LEU A 94 8.51 12.05 -0.02
C LEU A 94 9.46 10.84 0.07
N GLU A 95 9.01 9.73 0.65
CA GLU A 95 9.78 8.48 0.73
C GLU A 95 10.14 7.96 -0.66
N SER A 96 9.15 7.91 -1.56
CA SER A 96 9.32 7.46 -2.94
C SER A 96 10.28 8.36 -3.71
N TYR A 97 10.19 9.67 -3.52
CA TYR A 97 11.10 10.65 -4.14
C TYR A 97 12.54 10.49 -3.64
N CYS A 98 12.73 10.31 -2.32
CA CYS A 98 14.06 10.05 -1.77
C CYS A 98 14.66 8.74 -2.30
N PHE A 99 13.83 7.70 -2.45
CA PHE A 99 14.25 6.43 -3.04
C PHE A 99 14.63 6.60 -4.51
N GLU A 100 13.83 7.32 -5.30
CA GLU A 100 14.13 7.62 -6.71
C GLU A 100 15.47 8.35 -6.86
N ILE A 101 15.71 9.40 -6.06
CA ILE A 101 17.00 10.11 -6.06
C ILE A 101 18.13 9.14 -5.70
N ASN A 102 17.94 8.32 -4.66
CA ASN A 102 18.95 7.35 -4.25
C ASN A 102 19.26 6.34 -5.36
N THR A 103 18.24 5.87 -6.10
CA THR A 103 18.44 4.99 -7.26
C THR A 103 19.20 5.72 -8.38
N VAL A 104 18.85 6.98 -8.67
CA VAL A 104 19.51 7.77 -9.73
C VAL A 104 20.98 8.02 -9.43
N ILE A 105 21.34 8.39 -8.21
CA ILE A 105 22.74 8.69 -7.83
C ILE A 105 23.61 7.43 -7.74
N ASN A 106 23.02 6.27 -7.43
CA ASN A 106 23.71 5.00 -7.36
C ASN A 106 23.81 4.29 -8.72
N ASN A 107 23.20 4.83 -9.77
CA ASN A 107 23.30 4.29 -11.12
C ASN A 107 24.66 4.62 -11.74
N GLU A 108 25.33 3.63 -12.35
CA GLU A 108 26.69 3.72 -12.88
C GLU A 108 26.91 4.94 -13.81
N VAL A 109 25.89 5.31 -14.59
CA VAL A 109 25.93 6.45 -15.52
C VAL A 109 25.98 7.81 -14.80
N SER A 110 25.29 7.94 -13.66
CA SER A 110 25.19 9.21 -12.92
C SER A 110 26.38 9.42 -11.98
N THR A 111 26.99 8.34 -11.49
CA THR A 111 28.15 8.41 -10.58
C THR A 111 29.34 9.17 -11.18
N HIS A 112 29.50 9.13 -12.50
CA HIS A 112 30.60 9.80 -13.20
C HIS A 112 30.35 11.30 -13.43
N ASN A 113 29.10 11.75 -13.32
CA ASN A 113 28.69 13.14 -13.56
C ASN A 113 28.50 13.96 -12.27
N ILE A 114 28.58 13.32 -11.10
CA ILE A 114 28.35 13.92 -9.79
C ILE A 114 29.68 14.01 -9.05
N THR A 115 29.96 15.16 -8.44
CA THR A 115 31.17 15.30 -7.63
C THR A 115 31.05 14.47 -6.34
N PRO A 116 32.15 13.93 -5.78
CA PRO A 116 32.11 13.21 -4.51
C PRO A 116 31.55 14.04 -3.35
N PHE A 117 31.70 15.37 -3.43
CA PHE A 117 31.14 16.31 -2.47
C PHE A 117 29.61 16.36 -2.54
N ASP A 118 29.05 16.52 -3.74
CA ASP A 118 27.61 16.56 -3.96
C ASP A 118 26.95 15.22 -3.64
N TYR A 119 27.59 14.11 -4.02
CA TYR A 119 27.13 12.77 -3.68
C TYR A 119 26.95 12.61 -2.17
N LYS A 120 27.98 12.93 -1.39
CA LYS A 120 27.93 12.83 0.07
C LYS A 120 26.87 13.74 0.69
N LYS A 121 26.69 14.96 0.13
CA LYS A 121 25.67 15.90 0.59
C LYS A 121 24.26 15.36 0.36
N ILE A 122 24.00 14.79 -0.82
CA ILE A 122 22.70 14.23 -1.18
C ILE A 122 22.38 13.02 -0.29
N THR A 123 23.31 12.07 -0.12
CA THR A 123 23.09 10.90 0.73
C THR A 123 22.81 11.29 2.18
N ASN A 124 23.55 12.26 2.73
CA ASN A 124 23.32 12.72 4.11
C ASN A 124 21.94 13.36 4.29
N ILE A 125 21.47 14.15 3.33
CA ILE A 125 20.12 14.74 3.37
C ILE A 125 19.04 13.65 3.30
N ILE A 126 19.23 12.64 2.45
CA ILE A 126 18.30 11.50 2.33
C ILE A 126 18.23 10.73 3.66
N GLU A 127 19.36 10.44 4.28
CA GLU A 127 19.42 9.76 5.59
C GLU A 127 18.73 10.59 6.69
N GLU A 128 18.94 11.90 6.72
CA GLU A 128 18.27 12.81 7.66
C GLU A 128 16.74 12.80 7.47
N ILE A 129 16.28 12.84 6.21
CA ILE A 129 14.85 12.77 5.88
C ILE A 129 14.25 11.43 6.33
N PHE A 130 14.92 10.30 6.06
CA PHE A 130 14.45 8.99 6.51
C PHE A 130 14.41 8.89 8.04
N ALA A 131 15.45 9.37 8.74
CA ALA A 131 15.46 9.41 10.20
C ALA A 131 14.31 10.26 10.76
N TRP A 132 14.04 11.41 10.13
CA TRP A 132 12.92 12.28 10.50
C TRP A 132 11.56 11.60 10.28
N LEU A 133 11.38 10.90 9.15
CA LEU A 133 10.15 10.18 8.80
C LEU A 133 9.84 8.98 9.73
N GLN A 134 10.89 8.32 10.25
CA GLN A 134 10.76 7.26 11.25
C GLN A 134 10.39 7.81 12.63
N THR A 135 10.91 8.98 12.98
CA THR A 135 10.65 9.64 14.27
C THR A 135 9.30 10.38 14.29
N ASN A 136 8.79 10.75 13.11
CA ASN A 136 7.53 11.48 12.94
C ASN A 136 6.55 10.64 12.08
N PRO A 137 5.88 9.65 12.69
CA PRO A 137 4.98 8.74 11.98
C PRO A 137 3.84 9.44 11.24
#